data_AF-A0A0R3SUT5-F1
#
_entry.id   AF-A0A0R3SUT5-F1
#
_cell.length_a   1.000
_cell.length_b   1.000
_cell.length_c   1.000
_cell.angle_alpha   90.00
_cell.angle_beta   90.00
_cell.angle_gamma   90.00
#
_symmetry.space_group_name_H-M   'P 1'
#
loop_
_entity.id
_entity.type
_entity.pdbx_description
1 polymer ?
#
loop_
_entity_poly.entity_id
_entity_poly.type
_entity_poly.pdbx_seq_one_letter_code
_entity_poly.pdbx_strand_id
1 'polypeptide(L)'
;MTQLNPRAVLSKLLPLNRPIIAWKPSGWMYNPQKKLTQGNARRLPCSSETLTRLKECVSLEMIAGSVYVFGAAYSEHSSFDELKEFVTTLRPLRVQQTVFGGEAKDAAKYINEWLRSG
;
A
#
# COMPACT_ATOMS: atom_id res chain seq x y z
N MET A 1 9.45 -10.10 18.82
CA MET A 1 9.01 -8.69 18.65
C MET A 1 7.66 -8.57 19.32
N THR A 2 7.54 -7.76 20.37
CA THR A 2 6.26 -7.46 21.02
C THR A 2 5.36 -6.73 20.01
N GLN A 3 4.23 -7.34 19.64
CA GLN A 3 3.25 -6.64 18.80
C GLN A 3 2.70 -5.45 19.58
N LEU A 4 3.10 -4.24 19.19
CA LEU A 4 2.53 -3.00 19.72
C LEU A 4 1.05 -2.95 19.32
N ASN A 5 0.16 -2.84 20.30
CA ASN A 5 -1.25 -2.61 20.04
C ASN A 5 -1.42 -1.16 19.52
N PRO A 6 -1.80 -0.96 18.23
CA PRO A 6 -1.87 0.37 17.65
C PRO A 6 -2.85 1.28 18.41
N ARG A 7 -3.97 0.74 18.91
CA ARG A 7 -4.95 1.51 19.69
C ARG A 7 -4.39 2.02 21.01
N ALA A 8 -3.51 1.25 21.66
CA ALA A 8 -2.89 1.65 22.92
C ALA A 8 -1.81 2.74 22.76
N VAL A 9 -1.18 2.81 21.58
CA VAL A 9 -0.27 3.91 21.24
C VAL A 9 -1.08 5.16 20.89
N LEU A 10 -2.12 5.01 20.07
CA LEU A 10 -2.96 6.12 19.65
C LEU A 10 -3.76 6.73 20.81
N SER A 11 -4.12 5.94 21.84
CA SER A 11 -4.83 6.46 23.01
C SER A 11 -4.02 7.50 23.79
N LYS A 12 -2.68 7.43 23.74
CA LYS A 12 -1.79 8.44 24.34
C LYS A 12 -1.84 9.79 23.62
N LEU A 13 -2.31 9.82 22.37
CA LEU A 13 -2.42 11.04 21.56
C LEU A 13 -3.81 11.71 21.66
N LEU A 14 -4.80 11.00 22.20
CA LEU A 14 -6.16 11.53 22.42
C LEU A 14 -6.23 12.78 23.32
N PRO A 15 -5.40 12.94 24.38
CA PRO A 15 -5.45 14.13 25.24
C PRO A 15 -5.10 15.44 24.52
N LEU A 16 -4.60 15.39 23.29
CA LEU A 16 -4.16 16.57 22.55
C LEU A 16 -5.33 17.44 22.03
N ASN A 17 -6.58 16.98 22.14
CA ASN A 17 -7.81 17.68 21.69
C ASN A 17 -7.72 18.27 20.27
N ARG A 18 -6.86 17.69 19.42
CA ARG A 18 -6.59 18.12 18.06
C ARG A 18 -6.81 16.96 17.10
N PRO A 19 -7.30 17.23 15.88
CA PRO A 19 -7.32 16.23 14.84
C PRO A 19 -5.88 15.87 14.45
N ILE A 20 -5.55 14.57 14.46
CA ILE A 20 -4.24 14.05 14.06
C ILE A 20 -4.44 13.18 12.83
N ILE A 21 -3.68 13.47 11.78
CA ILE A 21 -3.59 12.65 10.58
C ILE A 21 -2.29 11.85 10.67
N ALA A 22 -2.42 10.53 10.64
CA ALA A 22 -1.30 9.61 10.61
C ALA A 22 -1.21 8.93 9.24
N TRP A 23 0.02 8.80 8.74
CA TRP A 23 0.31 8.18 7.45
C TRP A 23 0.95 6.81 7.66
N LYS A 24 0.40 5.78 7.01
CA LYS A 24 0.94 4.43 6.99
C LYS A 24 1.33 4.09 5.55
N PRO A 25 2.60 4.34 5.14
CA PRO A 25 3.07 3.88 3.84
C PRO A 25 3.03 2.35 3.82
N SER A 26 2.43 1.79 2.77
CA SER A 26 2.36 0.35 2.55
C SER A 26 2.65 0.04 1.09
N GLY A 27 3.48 -0.97 0.86
CA GLY A 27 3.73 -1.51 -0.48
C GLY A 27 2.53 -2.31 -0.99
N TRP A 28 2.78 -3.49 -1.53
CA TRP A 28 1.75 -4.33 -2.16
C TRP A 28 0.53 -4.66 -1.28
N MET A 29 0.66 -4.66 0.04
CA MET A 29 -0.46 -4.90 0.97
C MET A 29 -1.46 -3.73 1.05
N TYR A 30 -1.22 -2.63 0.34
CA TYR A 30 -2.17 -1.54 0.22
C TYR A 30 -3.48 -2.05 -0.40
N ASN A 31 -4.59 -1.88 0.33
CA ASN A 31 -5.91 -2.27 -0.15
C ASN A 31 -6.73 -1.00 -0.48
N PRO A 32 -6.79 -0.58 -1.76
CA PRO A 32 -7.62 0.55 -2.18
C PRO A 32 -9.11 0.28 -2.01
N GLN A 33 -9.50 -0.99 -1.97
CA GLN A 33 -10.90 -1.43 -1.88
C GLN A 33 -11.42 -1.49 -0.43
N LYS A 34 -10.62 -1.11 0.57
CA LYS A 34 -11.09 -1.02 1.95
C LYS A 34 -12.20 0.03 2.04
N LYS A 35 -13.45 -0.44 1.95
CA LYS A 35 -14.62 0.41 1.76
C LYS A 35 -14.75 1.42 2.91
N LEU A 36 -14.75 2.69 2.55
CA LEU A 36 -15.16 3.76 3.45
C LEU A 36 -16.64 3.56 3.78
N THR A 37 -16.95 3.21 5.03
CA THR A 37 -18.34 3.13 5.49
C THR A 37 -18.90 4.53 5.67
N GLN A 38 -20.22 4.70 5.50
CA GLN A 38 -20.86 6.01 5.75
C GLN A 38 -20.59 6.54 7.17
N GLY A 39 -20.53 5.63 8.16
CA GLY A 39 -20.19 5.98 9.54
C GLY A 39 -18.77 6.54 9.69
N ASN A 40 -17.81 5.99 8.97
CA ASN A 40 -16.43 6.52 8.96
C ASN A 40 -16.34 7.83 8.18
N ALA A 41 -17.04 7.95 7.05
CA ALA A 41 -17.04 9.16 6.23
C ALA A 41 -17.49 10.40 7.04
N ARG A 42 -18.55 10.27 7.86
CA ARG A 42 -19.06 11.36 8.70
C ARG A 42 -18.08 11.83 9.79
N ARG A 43 -17.12 10.99 10.17
CA ARG A 43 -16.15 11.28 11.24
C ARG A 43 -14.89 11.96 10.72
N LEU A 44 -14.68 11.95 9.41
CA LEU A 44 -13.48 12.51 8.80
C LEU A 44 -13.57 14.04 8.71
N PRO A 45 -12.46 14.75 8.91
CA PRO A 45 -12.42 16.21 8.86
C PRO A 45 -12.38 16.75 7.41
N CYS A 46 -12.89 16.00 6.43
CA CYS A 46 -12.85 16.36 5.01
C CYS A 46 -14.12 15.90 4.27
N SER A 47 -14.35 16.45 3.07
CA SER A 47 -15.52 16.08 2.26
C SER A 47 -15.38 14.68 1.65
N SER A 48 -16.52 14.01 1.45
CA SER A 48 -16.59 12.72 0.75
C SER A 48 -16.00 12.81 -0.67
N GLU A 49 -16.13 13.96 -1.31
CA GLU A 49 -15.56 14.24 -2.64
C GLU A 49 -14.02 14.22 -2.61
N THR A 50 -13.40 14.83 -1.59
CA THR A 50 -11.94 14.83 -1.43
C THR A 50 -11.40 13.41 -1.30
N LEU A 51 -12.06 12.57 -0.49
CA LEU A 51 -11.67 11.16 -0.32
C LEU A 51 -11.87 10.35 -1.60
N THR A 52 -12.95 10.63 -2.33
CA THR A 52 -13.23 9.94 -3.60
C THR A 52 -12.14 10.24 -4.63
N ARG A 53 -11.63 11.48 -4.68
CA ARG A 53 -10.50 11.86 -5.54
C ARG A 53 -9.20 11.17 -5.18
N LEU A 54 -9.01 10.83 -3.90
CA LEU A 54 -7.77 10.24 -3.38
C LEU A 54 -7.80 8.72 -3.24
N LYS A 55 -8.92 8.06 -3.57
CA LYS A 55 -9.15 6.62 -3.31
C LYS A 55 -8.08 5.68 -3.88
N GLU A 56 -7.45 6.07 -4.98
CA GLU A 56 -6.40 5.27 -5.64
C GLU A 56 -5.06 5.39 -4.91
N CYS A 57 -4.82 6.50 -4.20
CA CYS A 57 -3.55 6.79 -3.53
C CYS A 57 -3.60 6.58 -2.02
N VAL A 58 -4.79 6.78 -1.42
CA VAL A 58 -5.00 6.84 0.02
C VAL A 58 -6.27 6.08 0.41
N SER A 59 -6.16 5.21 1.42
CA SER A 59 -7.30 4.49 1.98
C SER A 59 -7.40 4.72 3.49
N LEU A 60 -8.62 4.79 4.01
CA LEU A 60 -8.83 4.93 5.45
C LEU A 60 -8.60 3.57 6.13
N GLU A 61 -7.61 3.52 7.01
CA GLU A 61 -7.23 2.30 7.72
C GLU A 61 -7.91 2.17 9.08
N MET A 62 -7.95 3.27 9.83
CA MET A 62 -8.46 3.31 11.20
C MET A 62 -8.89 4.72 11.61
N ILE A 63 -9.93 4.81 12.45
CA ILE A 63 -10.28 6.01 13.21
C ILE A 63 -10.28 5.67 14.70
N ALA A 64 -9.53 6.42 15.51
CA ALA A 64 -9.49 6.31 16.96
C ALA A 64 -9.64 7.70 17.59
N GLY A 65 -10.84 8.05 18.06
CA GLY A 65 -11.15 9.40 18.55
C GLY A 65 -10.92 10.46 17.47
N SER A 66 -10.01 11.41 17.73
CA SER A 66 -9.56 12.46 16.80
C SER A 66 -8.34 12.06 15.95
N VAL A 67 -7.91 10.80 16.01
CA VAL A 67 -6.81 10.27 15.20
C VAL A 67 -7.35 9.51 14.00
N TYR A 68 -6.84 9.87 12.83
CA TYR A 68 -7.21 9.32 11.54
C TYR A 68 -5.97 8.71 10.89
N VAL A 69 -5.98 7.39 10.67
CA VAL A 69 -4.87 6.67 10.04
C VAL A 69 -5.22 6.37 8.59
N PHE A 70 -4.39 6.86 7.68
CA PHE A 70 -4.51 6.62 6.26
C PHE A 70 -3.39 5.71 5.78
N GLY A 71 -3.77 4.63 5.08
CA GLY A 71 -2.86 3.80 4.32
C GLY A 71 -2.56 4.47 2.98
N ALA A 72 -1.33 4.35 2.51
CA ALA A 72 -0.93 4.88 1.21
C ALA A 72 -0.26 3.81 0.36
N ALA A 73 -0.53 3.85 -0.94
CA ALA A 73 0.16 3.04 -1.93
C ALA A 73 1.56 3.61 -2.14
N TYR A 74 2.53 3.12 -1.37
CA TYR A 74 3.92 3.54 -1.46
C TYR A 74 4.82 2.31 -1.53
N SER A 75 5.44 2.10 -2.68
CA SER A 75 6.33 0.97 -2.94
C SER A 75 7.70 1.48 -3.38
N GLU A 76 8.75 0.93 -2.76
CA GLU A 76 10.14 1.08 -3.21
C GLU A 76 10.61 -0.11 -4.06
N HIS A 77 9.69 -1.05 -4.31
CA HIS A 77 9.88 -2.17 -5.21
C HIS A 77 9.10 -1.92 -6.51
N SER A 78 9.68 -2.37 -7.62
CA SER A 78 9.05 -2.30 -8.94
C SER A 78 7.70 -3.00 -8.95
N SER A 79 6.74 -2.38 -9.61
CA SER A 79 5.52 -3.04 -10.06
C SER A 79 5.82 -4.09 -11.13
N PHE A 80 4.81 -4.90 -11.46
CA PHE A 80 4.92 -5.93 -12.48
C PHE A 80 5.26 -5.35 -13.86
N ASP A 81 4.60 -4.26 -14.24
CA ASP A 81 4.81 -3.61 -15.54
C ASP A 81 6.15 -2.89 -15.63
N GLU A 82 6.59 -2.20 -14.57
CA GLU A 82 7.92 -1.59 -14.52
C GLU A 82 9.03 -2.63 -14.64
N LEU A 83 8.89 -3.78 -13.96
CA LEU A 83 9.86 -4.87 -14.07
C LEU A 83 9.85 -5.49 -15.48
N LYS A 84 8.66 -5.67 -16.06
CA LYS A 84 8.52 -6.17 -17.44
C LYS A 84 9.22 -5.24 -18.43
N GLU A 85 8.91 -3.95 -18.39
CA GLU A 85 9.53 -2.95 -19.26
C GLU A 85 11.05 -2.94 -19.12
N PHE A 86 11.57 -2.96 -17.89
CA PHE A 86 13.00 -3.02 -17.63
C PHE A 86 13.64 -4.27 -18.26
N VAL A 87 13.05 -5.45 -18.04
CA VAL A 87 13.58 -6.73 -18.54
C VAL A 87 13.52 -6.80 -20.07
N THR A 88 12.42 -6.38 -20.69
CA THR A 88 12.28 -6.38 -22.15
C THR A 88 13.17 -5.34 -22.82
N THR A 89 13.51 -4.26 -22.13
CA THR A 89 14.45 -3.24 -22.62
C THR A 89 15.89 -3.73 -22.53
N LEU A 90 16.29 -4.33 -21.41
CA LEU A 90 17.65 -4.82 -21.20
C LEU A 90 17.98 -6.09 -22.00
N ARG A 91 16.97 -6.93 -22.28
CA ARG A 91 17.08 -8.25 -22.95
C ARG A 91 18.25 -9.12 -22.43
N PRO A 92 18.30 -9.42 -21.12
CA PRO A 92 19.34 -10.29 -20.57
C PRO A 92 19.23 -11.72 -21.11
N LEU A 93 20.36 -12.41 -21.25
CA LEU A 93 20.39 -13.85 -21.61
C LEU A 93 19.75 -14.74 -20.53
N ARG A 94 19.84 -14.33 -19.26
CA ARG A 94 19.27 -15.05 -18.12
C ARG A 94 18.98 -14.08 -16.98
N VAL A 95 17.88 -14.31 -16.27
CA VAL A 95 17.54 -13.59 -15.03
C VAL A 95 17.64 -14.55 -13.85
N GLN A 96 18.33 -14.13 -12.78
CA GLN A 96 18.44 -14.86 -11.52
C GLN A 96 17.58 -14.15 -10.47
N GLN A 97 16.53 -14.80 -9.98
CA GLN A 97 15.67 -14.23 -8.94
C GLN A 97 16.37 -14.29 -7.56
N THR A 98 16.25 -13.21 -6.79
CA THR A 98 16.88 -13.07 -5.46
C THR A 98 15.87 -12.93 -4.32
N VAL A 99 14.58 -12.79 -4.63
CA VAL A 99 13.49 -12.56 -3.65
C VAL A 99 12.43 -13.65 -3.81
N PHE A 100 11.68 -13.94 -2.75
CA PHE A 100 10.61 -14.95 -2.68
C PHE A 100 11.02 -16.43 -2.75
N GLY A 101 12.32 -16.74 -2.86
CA GLY A 101 12.84 -18.11 -2.69
C GLY A 101 12.15 -19.12 -3.61
N GLY A 102 11.54 -20.16 -3.04
CA GLY A 102 10.86 -21.23 -3.79
C GLY A 102 9.65 -20.77 -4.62
N GLU A 103 8.98 -19.70 -4.18
CA GLU A 103 7.84 -19.07 -4.88
C GLU A 103 8.28 -18.28 -6.12
N ALA A 104 9.58 -18.01 -6.28
CA ALA A 104 10.12 -17.31 -7.44
C ALA A 104 10.05 -18.14 -8.74
N LYS A 105 9.68 -19.43 -8.66
CA LYS A 105 9.55 -20.32 -9.83
C LYS A 105 8.51 -19.83 -10.83
N ASP A 106 7.42 -19.22 -10.36
CA ASP A 106 6.40 -18.67 -11.26
C ASP A 106 6.85 -17.36 -11.91
N ALA A 107 7.67 -16.56 -11.22
CA ALA A 107 8.28 -15.36 -11.81
C ALA A 107 9.18 -15.70 -13.02
N ALA A 108 9.88 -16.84 -12.98
CA ALA A 108 10.69 -17.30 -14.11
C ALA A 108 9.85 -17.56 -15.38
N LYS A 109 8.61 -18.02 -15.23
CA LYS A 109 7.70 -18.25 -16.37
C LYS A 109 7.36 -16.92 -17.05
N TYR A 110 6.95 -15.92 -16.29
CA TYR A 110 6.64 -14.58 -16.80
C TYR A 110 7.85 -13.93 -17.48
N ILE A 111 9.02 -13.98 -16.84
CA ILE A 111 10.24 -13.38 -17.40
C ILE A 111 10.63 -14.04 -18.74
N ASN A 112 10.59 -15.37 -18.81
CA ASN A 112 10.89 -16.10 -20.05
C ASN A 112 9.86 -15.81 -21.15
N GLU A 113 8.60 -15.63 -20.80
CA GLU A 113 7.55 -15.20 -21.74
C GLU A 113 7.84 -13.80 -22.28
N TRP A 114 8.14 -12.83 -21.41
CA TRP A 114 8.46 -11.47 -21.82
C TRP A 114 9.64 -11.39 -22.78
N LEU A 115 10.71 -12.17 -22.52
CA LEU A 115 11.89 -12.21 -23.37
C LEU A 115 11.68 -12.92 -24.71
N ARG A 116 10.61 -13.72 -24.85
CA ARG A 116 10.23 -14.35 -26.14
C ARG A 116 9.35 -13.44 -26.98
N SER A 117 8.55 -12.58 -26.35
CA SER A 117 7.56 -11.74 -27.01
C SER A 117 8.06 -10.33 -27.38
N GLY A 118 9.23 -9.91 -26.89
CA GLY A 118 9.80 -8.58 -27.12
C GLY A 118 11.00 -8.59 -28.05
#